data_AF-A0A497RPR5-F1
#
_entry.id   AF-A0A497RPR5-F1
#
_cell.length_a   1.000
_cell.length_b   1.000
_cell.length_c   1.000
_cell.angle_alpha   90.00
_cell.angle_beta   90.00
_cell.angle_gamma   90.00
#
_symmetry.space_group_name_H-M   'P 1'
#
loop_
_entity.id
_entity.type
_entity.pdbx_description
1 polymer ?
#
loop_
_entity_poly.entity_id
_entity_poly.type
_entity_poly.pdbx_seq_one_letter_code
_entity_poly.pdbx_strand_id
1 'polypeptide(L)'
;MKYLSIKAFDIPDAWIQIVEKIYNEEDVFRVEFGSEKSLTKKIALDLEIERPENRRLVHKDSPFTVEYIGEKHEGEGYMDIQGI
;
A
#
# COMPACT_ATOMS: atom_id res chain seq x y z
N MET A 1 -6.76 1.43 -19.78
CA MET A 1 -6.52 1.85 -18.38
C MET A 1 -7.67 2.72 -17.91
N LYS A 2 -8.47 2.20 -16.99
CA LYS A 2 -9.60 2.94 -16.42
C LYS A 2 -9.09 4.02 -15.47
N TYR A 3 -9.87 5.09 -15.32
CA TYR A 3 -9.62 6.13 -14.33
C TYR A 3 -10.61 5.98 -13.18
N LEU A 4 -10.10 5.89 -11.95
CA LEU A 4 -10.89 5.64 -10.74
C LEU A 4 -10.64 6.76 -9.72
N SER A 5 -11.67 7.18 -9.00
CA SER A 5 -11.49 8.05 -7.83
C SER A 5 -11.75 7.22 -6.58
N ILE A 6 -10.80 7.22 -5.65
CA ILE A 6 -10.85 6.47 -4.40
C ILE A 6 -10.75 7.46 -3.25
N LYS A 7 -11.66 7.33 -2.29
CA LYS A 7 -11.58 8.02 -1.02
C LYS A 7 -11.29 6.98 0.07
N ALA A 8 -10.20 7.18 0.79
CA ALA A 8 -9.76 6.29 1.84
C ALA A 8 -9.69 7.04 3.17
N PHE A 9 -9.93 6.31 4.26
CA PHE A 9 -9.84 6.90 5.59
C PHE A 9 -8.39 7.20 5.99
N ASP A 10 -7.49 6.23 5.76
CA ASP A 10 -6.07 6.31 6.07
C ASP A 10 -5.21 5.61 5.00
N ILE A 11 -3.88 5.62 5.18
CA ILE A 11 -2.95 5.02 4.21
C ILE A 11 -3.10 3.49 4.11
N PRO A 12 -3.25 2.74 5.22
CA PRO A 12 -3.54 1.30 5.16
C PRO A 12 -4.81 0.96 4.37
N ASP A 13 -5.91 1.67 4.63
CA ASP A 13 -7.17 1.48 3.92
C ASP A 13 -7.00 1.77 2.42
N ALA A 14 -6.35 2.89 2.08
CA ALA A 14 -6.04 3.22 0.69
C ALA A 14 -5.25 2.11 -0.01
N TRP A 15 -4.24 1.56 0.66
CA TRP A 15 -3.38 0.51 0.11
C TRP A 15 -4.16 -0.76 -0.20
N ILE A 16 -4.97 -1.25 0.74
CA ILE A 16 -5.77 -2.48 0.54
C ILE A 16 -6.72 -2.29 -0.63
N GLN A 17 -7.48 -1.19 -0.65
CA GLN A 17 -8.45 -0.91 -1.71
C GLN A 17 -7.77 -0.83 -3.09
N ILE A 18 -6.60 -0.18 -3.17
CA ILE A 18 -5.84 -0.03 -4.43
C ILE A 18 -5.32 -1.38 -4.92
N VAL A 19 -4.74 -2.20 -4.04
CA VAL A 19 -4.18 -3.51 -4.41
C VAL A 19 -5.28 -4.44 -4.90
N GLU A 20 -6.41 -4.50 -4.20
CA GLU A 20 -7.56 -5.30 -4.62
C GLU A 20 -8.06 -4.87 -6.01
N LYS A 21 -8.13 -3.55 -6.27
CA LYS A 21 -8.55 -3.02 -7.56
C LYS A 21 -7.60 -3.35 -8.69
N ILE A 22 -6.29 -3.17 -8.49
CA ILE A 22 -5.26 -3.57 -9.46
C ILE A 22 -5.38 -5.07 -9.78
N TYR A 23 -5.61 -5.89 -8.76
CA TYR A 23 -5.66 -7.33 -8.93
C TYR A 23 -6.89 -7.78 -9.72
N ASN A 24 -8.07 -7.23 -9.40
CA ASN A 24 -9.35 -7.71 -9.93
C ASN A 24 -9.81 -7.02 -11.22
N GLU A 25 -9.53 -5.72 -11.39
CA GLU A 25 -10.30 -4.89 -12.33
C GLU A 25 -9.51 -4.43 -13.58
N GLU A 26 -8.18 -4.64 -13.60
CA GLU A 26 -7.30 -3.95 -14.55
C GLU A 26 -6.70 -4.73 -15.69
N ASP A 27 -6.41 -3.94 -16.73
CA ASP A 27 -5.71 -4.32 -17.94
C ASP A 27 -4.28 -4.84 -17.61
N VAL A 28 -3.90 -5.94 -18.26
CA VAL A 28 -2.54 -6.46 -18.17
C VAL A 28 -1.67 -5.73 -19.19
N PHE A 29 -0.61 -5.10 -18.70
CA PHE A 29 0.40 -4.42 -19.49
C PHE A 29 1.66 -5.29 -19.58
N ARG A 30 2.21 -5.38 -20.78
CA ARG A 30 3.54 -5.94 -21.00
C ARG A 30 4.57 -4.84 -20.80
N VAL A 31 5.44 -5.01 -19.82
CA VAL A 31 6.56 -4.10 -19.56
C VAL A 31 7.83 -4.77 -20.04
N GLU A 32 8.64 -4.02 -20.77
CA GLU A 32 9.93 -4.51 -21.27
C GLU A 32 11.02 -3.56 -20.80
N PHE A 33 12.09 -4.11 -20.22
CA PHE A 33 13.28 -3.37 -19.85
C PHE A 33 14.52 -4.16 -20.30
N GLY A 34 15.17 -3.68 -21.37
CA GLY A 34 16.23 -4.45 -22.03
C GLY A 34 15.74 -5.81 -22.53
N SER A 35 16.36 -6.89 -22.05
CA SER A 35 15.95 -8.28 -22.34
C SER A 35 14.83 -8.80 -21.43
N GLU A 36 14.52 -8.10 -20.34
CA GLU A 36 13.49 -8.54 -19.39
C GLU A 36 12.10 -8.16 -19.89
N LYS A 37 11.19 -9.14 -19.86
CA LYS A 37 9.80 -8.98 -20.25
C LYS A 37 8.93 -9.49 -19.12
N SER A 38 8.08 -8.63 -18.58
CA SER A 38 7.18 -8.97 -17.48
C SER A 38 5.77 -8.46 -17.74
N LEU A 39 4.80 -9.10 -17.11
CA LEU A 39 3.41 -8.67 -17.12
C LEU A 39 3.12 -7.92 -15.82
N THR A 40 2.44 -6.79 -15.92
CA THR A 40 2.02 -5.98 -14.78
C THR A 40 0.58 -5.54 -14.95
N LYS A 41 -0.08 -5.13 -13.87
CA LYS A 41 -1.40 -4.49 -13.90
C LYS A 41 -1.25 -3.11 -13.29
N LYS A 42 -1.93 -2.11 -13.84
CA LYS A 42 -1.86 -0.72 -13.39
C LYS A 42 -3.23 -0.06 -13.48
N ILE A 43 -3.57 0.75 -12.48
CA ILE A 43 -4.72 1.66 -12.47
C ILE A 43 -4.26 3.10 -12.70
N ALA A 44 -5.08 3.93 -13.37
CA ALA A 44 -5.02 5.37 -13.20
C ALA A 44 -6.02 5.76 -12.12
N LEU A 45 -5.62 6.56 -11.15
CA LEU A 45 -6.53 6.95 -10.08
C LEU A 45 -6.32 8.38 -9.58
N ASP A 46 -7.36 8.89 -8.94
CA ASP A 46 -7.31 9.96 -7.94
C ASP A 46 -7.50 9.36 -6.55
N LEU A 47 -6.70 9.80 -5.57
CA LEU A 47 -6.76 9.29 -4.21
C LEU A 47 -6.89 10.45 -3.23
N GLU A 48 -7.99 10.45 -2.50
CA GLU A 48 -8.20 11.35 -1.36
C GLU A 48 -8.08 10.55 -0.07
N ILE A 49 -7.22 10.99 0.85
CA ILE A 49 -7.03 10.37 2.16
C ILE A 49 -7.50 11.34 3.24
N GLU A 50 -8.48 10.94 4.05
CA GLU A 50 -9.09 11.82 5.05
C GLU A 50 -8.16 12.10 6.23
N ARG A 51 -7.44 11.08 6.72
CA ARG A 51 -6.49 11.15 7.84
C ARG A 51 -5.10 10.69 7.43
N PRO A 52 -4.38 11.48 6.60
CA PRO A 52 -3.05 11.13 6.13
C PRO A 52 -1.98 11.12 7.24
N GLU A 53 -2.30 11.60 8.44
CA GLU A 53 -1.47 11.47 9.64
C GLU A 53 -1.41 10.03 10.18
N ASN A 54 -2.45 9.22 9.90
CA ASN A 54 -2.50 7.81 10.26
C ASN A 54 -1.72 6.98 9.22
N ARG A 55 -0.39 7.05 9.31
CA ARG A 55 0.53 6.48 8.31
C ARG A 55 1.01 5.07 8.59
N ARG A 56 0.68 4.53 9.76
CA ARG A 56 1.19 3.23 10.20
C ARG A 56 0.58 2.12 9.35
N LEU A 57 1.33 1.64 8.35
CA LEU A 57 1.05 0.41 7.60
C LEU A 57 1.30 -0.84 8.48
N VAL A 58 0.66 -0.87 9.64
CA VAL A 58 0.69 -2.01 10.57
C VAL A 58 -0.43 -2.95 10.13
N HIS A 59 -0.22 -3.62 9.00
CA HIS A 59 -1.09 -4.69 8.52
C HIS A 59 -0.25 -5.96 8.37
N LYS A 60 -0.77 -7.10 8.86
CA LYS A 60 -0.06 -8.39 8.82
C LYS A 60 0.35 -8.83 7.41
N ASP A 61 -0.43 -8.40 6.41
CA ASP A 61 -0.22 -8.72 4.99
C ASP A 61 0.45 -7.56 4.23
N SER A 62 0.88 -6.50 4.93
CA SER A 62 1.65 -5.42 4.31
C SER A 62 3.04 -5.96 3.91
N PRO A 63 3.52 -5.68 2.68
CA PRO A 63 4.86 -6.09 2.24
C PRO A 63 5.96 -5.34 2.99
N PHE A 64 5.61 -4.30 3.75
CA PHE A 64 6.52 -3.59 4.63
C PHE A 64 6.28 -4.09 6.05
N THR A 65 7.15 -5.00 6.50
CA THR A 65 7.33 -5.33 7.92
C THR A 65 7.59 -4.03 8.69
N VAL A 66 7.24 -4.01 9.97
CA VAL A 66 7.36 -2.91 10.96
C VAL A 66 8.63 -2.05 10.91
N GLU A 67 9.67 -2.47 10.20
CA GLU A 67 10.94 -1.76 9.98
C GLU A 67 10.87 -0.58 9.00
N TYR A 68 9.78 -0.39 8.23
CA TYR A 68 9.57 0.86 7.46
C TYR A 68 8.95 1.98 8.30
N ILE A 69 9.11 1.92 9.62
CA ILE A 69 8.99 3.08 10.50
C ILE A 69 10.43 3.51 10.75
N GLY A 70 10.86 4.56 10.05
CA GLY A 70 12.15 5.18 10.32
C GLY A 70 12.21 5.60 11.79
N GLU A 71 12.86 4.79 12.61
CA GLU A 71 13.24 5.17 13.95
C GLU A 71 14.30 6.27 13.86
N LYS A 72 13.83 7.50 13.96
CA LYS A 72 14.52 8.49 14.78
C LYS A 72 13.57 8.99 15.85
N HIS A 73 13.27 8.13 16.81
CA HIS A 73 12.88 8.56 18.14
C HIS A 73 13.65 7.70 19.14
N GLU A 74 14.72 8.28 19.68
CA GLU A 74 15.39 7.75 20.87
C GLU A 74 14.36 7.62 21.99
N GLY A 75 14.20 6.41 22.55
CA GLY A 75 13.86 6.28 23.96
C GLY A 75 12.60 5.54 24.38
N GLU A 76 11.79 4.93 23.51
CA GLU A 76 10.62 4.15 23.98
C GLU A 76 10.51 2.79 23.27
N GLY A 77 10.88 1.73 24.00
CA GLY A 77 10.77 0.35 23.56
C GLY A 77 9.32 -0.06 23.33
N TYR A 78 9.11 -0.94 22.34
CA TYR A 78 7.81 -1.50 22.01
C TYR A 78 7.27 -2.32 23.20
N MET A 79 6.05 -2.01 23.65
CA MET A 79 5.29 -2.92 24.51
C MET A 79 4.89 -4.14 23.70
N ASP A 80 5.30 -5.32 24.18
CA ASP A 80 4.78 -6.62 23.76
C ASP A 80 3.25 -6.62 23.88
N ILE A 81 2.55 -6.71 22.76
CA ILE A 81 1.14 -7.12 22.75
C ILE A 81 1.08 -8.64 22.95
N GLN A 82 1.04 -9.04 24.23
CA GLN A 82 0.67 -10.38 24.65
C GLN A 82 -0.81 -10.65 24.33
N GLY A 83 -1.05 -11.66 23.49
CA GLY A 83 -2.23 -12.53 23.53
C GLY A 83 -3.45 -12.10 22.72
N ILE A 84 -3.64 -12.75 21.56
CA ILE A 84 -4.80 -13.64 21.24
C ILE A 84 -4.26 -14.76 20.32
#